data_AF-A0A5Q2NPY6-F1
#
_entry.id   AF-A0A5Q2NPY6-F1
#
_cell.length_a   1.000
_cell.length_b   1.000
_cell.length_c   1.000
_cell.angle_alpha   90.00
_cell.angle_beta   90.00
_cell.angle_gamma   90.00
#
_symmetry.space_group_name_H-M   'P 1'
#
loop_
_entity.id
_entity.type
_entity.pdbx_description
1 polymer ?
#
loop_
_entity_poly.entity_id
_entity_poly.type
_entity_poly.pdbx_seq_one_letter_code
_entity_poly.pdbx_strand_id
1 'polypeptide(L)'
;MKRHRLPAGLIDGSAKRLLRGREGSIVLEAALVVPAFLLLLVFLSVFLQLSAAETALQRAADSSARLIASHMRPALLLQQEASAALSAASPSGVDAALPGWREAAASVAGRLPEPAGPLAESVLRGEWKPVMQQAADAAARTALEPLLLREAEKAGLDAGHVRLAAVRLPDLDTREQGFLLLEAEYEFPIRVPFTNERLVLRRWAKERAWIPDAVAAMGGGDVESGEGTVRITGLTPVPARPGRKATLTAVASPGAQVTLEVRYKSGSSVSRHVGTKTADSLGRVDWTWLVSGNTTPGIWEVIVTSSDGGSATMPFHVEKKP
;
A
#
# COMPACT_ATOMS: atom_id res chain seq x y z
N MET A 1 -54.29 66.29 -66.64
CA MET A 1 -53.44 65.57 -65.66
C MET A 1 -52.46 64.67 -66.40
N LYS A 2 -51.17 65.02 -66.41
CA LYS A 2 -50.11 64.31 -67.14
C LYS A 2 -49.65 63.08 -66.35
N ARG A 3 -49.75 61.88 -66.93
CA ARG A 3 -49.13 60.66 -66.38
C ARG A 3 -47.76 60.48 -67.02
N HIS A 4 -46.70 60.66 -66.23
CA HIS A 4 -45.34 60.32 -66.63
C HIS A 4 -45.20 58.80 -66.76
N ARG A 5 -44.79 58.34 -67.95
CA ARG A 5 -44.32 56.96 -68.17
C ARG A 5 -42.84 56.91 -67.76
N LEU A 6 -42.51 56.06 -66.80
CA LEU A 6 -41.12 55.73 -66.47
C LEU A 6 -40.51 54.87 -67.59
N PRO A 7 -39.26 55.10 -68.00
CA PRO A 7 -38.60 54.26 -68.99
C PRO A 7 -38.21 52.91 -68.38
N ALA A 8 -38.74 51.83 -68.95
CA ALA A 8 -38.26 50.48 -68.74
C ALA A 8 -36.91 50.32 -69.46
N GLY A 9 -35.85 49.94 -68.73
CA GLY A 9 -34.61 49.53 -69.38
C GLY A 9 -33.31 49.81 -68.64
N LEU A 10 -33.24 49.69 -67.32
CA LEU A 10 -31.97 49.92 -66.59
C LEU A 10 -31.77 49.03 -65.37
N ILE A 11 -32.29 47.80 -65.36
CA ILE A 11 -31.97 46.83 -64.30
C ILE A 11 -31.98 45.40 -64.86
N ASP A 12 -31.11 45.06 -65.81
CA ASP A 12 -30.76 43.66 -66.00
C ASP A 12 -29.38 43.51 -66.62
N GLY A 13 -28.38 43.16 -65.81
CA GLY A 13 -27.06 42.75 -66.31
C GLY A 13 -25.88 43.00 -65.38
N SER A 14 -25.89 44.02 -64.53
CA SER A 14 -24.73 44.35 -63.68
C SER A 14 -24.68 43.58 -62.36
N ALA A 15 -25.83 43.21 -61.80
CA ALA A 15 -25.90 42.49 -60.51
C ALA A 15 -25.47 41.01 -60.60
N LYS A 16 -25.60 40.37 -61.77
CA LYS A 16 -25.22 38.96 -61.96
C LYS A 16 -23.72 38.71 -62.13
N ARG A 17 -22.91 39.76 -62.36
CA ARG A 17 -21.43 39.63 -62.45
C ARG A 17 -20.71 39.77 -61.11
N LEU A 18 -21.34 40.37 -60.10
CA LEU A 18 -20.77 40.52 -58.74
C LEU A 18 -20.84 39.23 -57.89
N LEU A 19 -21.56 38.21 -58.36
CA LEU A 19 -21.71 36.91 -57.67
C LEU A 19 -20.86 35.78 -58.28
N ARG A 20 -20.03 36.06 -59.30
CA ARG A 20 -19.06 35.10 -59.85
C ARG A 20 -17.70 35.31 -59.18
N GLY A 21 -17.59 34.82 -57.95
CA GLY A 21 -16.35 34.84 -57.16
C GLY A 21 -16.21 33.56 -56.34
N ARG A 22 -16.23 32.39 -56.99
CA ARG A 22 -16.00 31.07 -56.34
C ARG A 22 -14.51 30.77 -56.09
N GLU A 23 -13.61 31.61 -56.59
CA GLU A 23 -12.14 31.41 -56.44
C GLU A 23 -11.61 31.81 -55.06
N GLY A 24 -12.37 32.58 -54.27
CA GLY A 24 -11.97 32.98 -52.90
C GLY A 24 -12.32 31.96 -51.80
N SER A 25 -13.21 30.98 -52.05
CA SER A 25 -13.61 30.03 -51.00
C SER A 25 -12.51 29.03 -50.66
N ILE A 26 -11.70 28.61 -51.64
CA ILE A 26 -10.55 27.71 -51.40
C ILE A 26 -9.53 28.38 -50.47
N VAL A 27 -9.30 29.69 -50.64
CA VAL A 27 -8.38 30.45 -49.78
C VAL A 27 -8.96 30.62 -48.36
N LEU A 28 -10.26 30.91 -48.25
CA LEU A 28 -10.94 31.04 -46.95
C LEU A 28 -11.01 29.70 -46.20
N GLU A 29 -11.32 28.61 -46.90
CA GLU A 29 -11.35 27.26 -46.35
C GLU A 29 -9.96 26.83 -45.91
N ALA A 30 -8.91 27.04 -46.73
CA ALA A 30 -7.53 26.76 -46.34
C ALA A 30 -7.08 27.60 -45.13
N ALA A 31 -7.46 28.88 -45.09
CA ALA A 31 -7.13 29.78 -43.98
C ALA A 31 -7.80 29.39 -42.66
N LEU A 32 -8.92 28.64 -42.69
CA LEU A 32 -9.62 28.17 -41.49
C LEU A 32 -9.23 26.73 -41.12
N VAL A 33 -9.03 25.86 -42.12
CA VAL A 33 -8.69 24.45 -41.94
C VAL A 33 -7.25 24.29 -41.44
N VAL A 34 -6.28 25.04 -41.97
CA VAL A 34 -4.87 24.88 -41.57
C VAL A 34 -4.65 25.22 -40.09
N PRO A 35 -5.12 26.37 -39.56
CA PRO A 35 -5.00 26.65 -38.13
C PRO A 35 -5.75 25.66 -37.24
N ALA A 36 -6.95 25.21 -37.65
CA ALA A 36 -7.71 24.20 -36.91
C ALA A 36 -6.96 22.86 -36.84
N PHE A 37 -6.34 22.44 -37.95
CA PHE A 37 -5.52 21.24 -38.01
C PHE A 37 -4.25 21.37 -37.14
N LEU A 38 -3.59 22.53 -37.13
CA LEU A 38 -2.46 22.79 -36.25
C LEU A 38 -2.87 22.76 -34.76
N LEU A 39 -4.02 23.34 -34.42
CA LEU A 39 -4.58 23.26 -33.06
C LEU A 39 -4.85 21.81 -32.65
N LEU A 40 -5.36 20.97 -33.56
CA LEU A 40 -5.54 19.54 -33.32
C LEU A 40 -4.21 18.83 -33.05
N LEU A 41 -3.16 19.12 -33.84
CA LEU A 41 -1.84 18.52 -33.64
C LEU A 41 -1.21 18.97 -32.31
N VAL A 42 -1.32 20.25 -31.95
CA VAL A 42 -0.86 20.77 -30.66
C VAL A 42 -1.65 20.11 -29.53
N PHE A 43 -2.97 20.00 -29.65
CA PHE A 43 -3.82 19.33 -28.67
C PHE A 43 -3.41 17.86 -28.46
N LEU A 44 -3.16 17.12 -29.54
CA LEU A 44 -2.70 15.73 -29.46
C LEU A 44 -1.31 15.63 -28.81
N SER A 45 -0.40 16.54 -29.15
CA SER A 45 0.93 16.61 -28.54
C SER A 45 0.85 16.88 -27.03
N VAL A 46 0.02 17.83 -26.62
CA VAL A 46 -0.24 18.12 -25.20
C VAL A 46 -0.85 16.91 -24.50
N PHE A 47 -1.80 16.21 -25.14
CA PHE A 47 -2.40 15.01 -24.58
C PHE A 47 -1.37 13.88 -24.37
N LEU A 48 -0.46 13.69 -25.32
CA LEU A 48 0.65 12.73 -25.19
C LEU A 48 1.58 13.11 -24.04
N GLN A 49 1.97 14.39 -23.94
CA GLN A 49 2.80 14.90 -22.85
C GLN A 49 2.12 14.74 -21.49
N LEU A 50 0.81 14.99 -21.42
CA LEU A 50 0.01 14.86 -20.21
C LEU A 50 -0.04 13.40 -19.73
N SER A 51 -0.29 12.46 -20.65
CA SER A 51 -0.31 11.02 -20.33
C SER A 51 1.06 10.51 -19.87
N ALA A 52 2.14 11.00 -20.50
CA ALA A 52 3.50 10.70 -20.07
C ALA A 52 3.79 11.23 -18.65
N ALA A 53 3.42 12.49 -18.38
CA ALA A 53 3.57 13.10 -17.05
C ALA A 53 2.75 12.38 -15.97
N GLU A 54 1.51 11.98 -16.28
CA GLU A 54 0.66 11.20 -15.37
C GLU A 54 1.30 9.85 -15.01
N THR A 55 1.82 9.14 -16.02
CA THR A 55 2.47 7.84 -15.83
C THR A 55 3.76 8.00 -15.01
N ALA A 56 4.55 9.02 -15.29
CA ALA A 56 5.77 9.32 -14.54
C ALA A 56 5.45 9.68 -13.08
N LEU A 57 4.41 10.48 -12.84
CA LEU A 57 3.99 10.90 -11.50
C LEU A 57 3.52 9.70 -10.67
N GLN A 58 2.73 8.81 -11.27
CA GLN A 58 2.30 7.58 -10.61
C GLN A 58 3.52 6.71 -10.23
N ARG A 59 4.48 6.51 -11.14
CA ARG A 59 5.69 5.72 -10.87
C ARG A 59 6.54 6.33 -9.75
N ALA A 60 6.69 7.65 -9.73
CA ALA A 60 7.42 8.37 -8.69
C ALA A 60 6.73 8.24 -7.33
N ALA A 61 5.41 8.42 -7.28
CA ALA A 61 4.62 8.29 -6.05
C ALA A 61 4.68 6.85 -5.49
N ASP A 62 4.49 5.84 -6.34
CA ASP A 62 4.53 4.42 -5.93
C ASP A 62 5.93 4.02 -5.44
N SER A 63 6.98 4.42 -6.15
CA SER A 63 8.37 4.10 -5.76
C SER A 63 8.76 4.78 -4.46
N SER A 64 8.37 6.05 -4.28
CA SER A 64 8.58 6.80 -3.04
C SER A 64 7.86 6.15 -1.87
N ALA A 65 6.57 5.80 -2.04
CA ALA A 65 5.78 5.14 -1.01
C ALA A 65 6.41 3.80 -0.57
N ARG A 66 6.90 2.99 -1.53
CA ARG A 66 7.61 1.73 -1.25
C ARG A 66 8.91 1.92 -0.49
N LEU A 67 9.73 2.89 -0.90
CA LEU A 67 10.98 3.21 -0.21
C LEU A 67 10.69 3.63 1.24
N ILE A 68 9.77 4.57 1.45
CA ILE A 68 9.38 5.06 2.78
C ILE A 68 8.82 3.92 3.64
N ALA A 69 7.93 3.10 3.09
CA ALA A 69 7.33 1.96 3.78
C ALA A 69 8.37 0.93 4.25
N SER A 70 9.39 0.66 3.43
CA SER A 70 10.45 -0.30 3.74
C SER A 70 11.40 0.21 4.85
N HIS A 71 11.71 1.51 4.84
CA HIS A 71 12.62 2.14 5.81
C HIS A 71 11.93 2.54 7.13
N MET A 72 10.64 2.23 7.28
CA MET A 72 9.90 2.53 8.51
C MET A 72 10.31 1.61 9.68
N ARG A 73 10.65 0.34 9.41
CA ARG A 73 11.00 -0.63 10.47
C ARG A 73 12.27 -0.27 11.24
N PRO A 74 13.40 0.06 10.59
CA PRO A 74 14.60 0.49 11.31
C PRO A 74 14.33 1.73 12.17
N ALA A 75 13.56 2.70 11.65
CA ALA A 75 13.20 3.91 12.40
C ALA A 75 12.38 3.58 13.67
N LEU A 76 11.48 2.59 13.59
CA LEU A 76 10.71 2.11 14.74
C LEU A 76 11.56 1.43 15.81
N LEU A 77 12.50 0.58 15.41
CA LEU A 77 13.38 -0.09 16.38
C LEU A 77 14.23 0.92 17.14
N LEU A 78 14.73 1.96 16.46
CA LEU A 78 15.47 3.05 17.12
C LEU A 78 14.61 3.82 18.12
N GLN A 79 13.34 4.07 17.81
CA GLN A 79 12.41 4.70 18.76
C GLN A 79 12.18 3.82 19.99
N GLN A 80 12.07 2.50 19.81
CA GLN A 80 11.90 1.55 20.91
C GLN A 80 13.15 1.49 21.80
N GLU A 81 14.34 1.41 21.21
CA GLU A 81 15.61 1.45 21.95
C GLU A 81 15.79 2.78 22.69
N ALA A 82 15.47 3.91 22.03
CA ALA A 82 15.57 5.24 22.64
C ALA A 82 14.58 5.42 23.81
N SER A 83 13.33 4.99 23.64
CA SER A 83 12.32 5.06 24.71
C SER A 83 12.65 4.13 25.87
N ALA A 84 13.14 2.92 25.61
CA ALA A 84 13.62 1.99 26.64
C ALA A 84 14.83 2.56 27.40
N ALA A 85 15.78 3.19 26.72
CA ALA A 85 16.93 3.86 27.34
C ALA A 85 16.49 5.06 28.21
N LEU A 86 15.52 5.85 27.77
CA LEU A 86 14.93 6.95 28.56
C LEU A 86 14.20 6.43 29.81
N SER A 87 13.45 5.33 29.69
CA SER A 87 12.78 4.69 30.82
C SER A 87 13.77 4.08 31.82
N ALA A 88 14.88 3.49 31.35
CA ALA A 88 15.93 2.96 32.20
C ALA A 88 16.75 4.08 32.90
N ALA A 89 16.87 5.25 32.27
CA ALA A 89 17.58 6.40 32.82
C ALA A 89 16.76 7.24 33.82
N SER A 90 15.46 6.98 33.98
CA SER A 90 14.55 7.80 34.81
C SER A 90 13.87 6.98 35.93
N PRO A 91 14.53 6.74 37.08
CA PRO A 91 13.88 6.12 38.24
C PRO A 91 13.03 7.10 39.08
N SER A 92 13.04 8.40 38.81
CA SER A 92 12.37 9.40 39.66
C SER A 92 11.85 10.58 38.84
N GLY A 93 10.56 10.89 39.00
CA GLY A 93 9.83 11.89 38.22
C GLY A 93 10.51 13.24 38.16
N VAL A 94 11.01 13.59 36.97
CA VAL A 94 11.17 14.97 36.51
C VAL A 94 10.86 14.96 35.01
N ASP A 95 9.73 15.54 34.63
CA ASP A 95 9.34 15.90 33.26
C ASP A 95 10.25 17.03 32.71
N ALA A 96 11.57 16.82 32.73
CA ALA A 96 12.50 17.62 31.97
C ALA A 96 12.73 16.88 30.66
N ALA A 97 11.97 17.25 29.64
CA ALA A 97 12.28 16.93 28.25
C ALA A 97 13.72 17.38 27.97
N LEU A 98 14.70 16.48 28.17
CA LEU A 98 16.11 16.82 28.04
C LEU A 98 16.39 17.19 26.57
N PRO A 99 16.74 18.44 26.25
CA PRO A 99 17.02 18.85 24.87
C PRO A 99 18.13 18.01 24.21
N GLY A 100 19.05 17.45 25.01
CA GLY A 100 20.19 16.65 24.53
C GLY A 100 19.83 15.32 23.85
N TRP A 101 18.66 14.71 24.11
CA TRP A 101 18.31 13.47 23.39
C TRP A 101 17.81 13.75 21.96
N ARG A 102 17.25 14.94 21.69
CA ARG A 102 16.86 15.36 20.33
C ARG A 102 18.12 15.62 19.48
N GLU A 103 19.17 16.17 20.09
CA GLU A 103 20.49 16.33 19.48
C GLU A 103 21.20 14.99 19.28
N ALA A 104 21.11 14.07 20.24
CA ALA A 104 21.61 12.70 20.10
C ALA A 104 20.86 11.93 18.98
N ALA A 105 19.54 12.06 18.89
CA ALA A 105 18.71 11.51 17.83
C ALA A 105 19.12 12.04 16.44
N ALA A 106 19.38 13.34 16.31
CA ALA A 106 19.90 13.93 15.06
C ALA A 106 21.28 13.38 14.69
N SER A 107 22.16 13.16 15.69
CA SER A 107 23.49 12.57 15.45
C SER A 107 23.45 11.10 15.01
N VAL A 108 22.44 10.34 15.45
CA VAL A 108 22.21 8.95 15.03
C VAL A 108 21.51 8.91 13.67
N ALA A 109 20.59 9.82 13.40
CA ALA A 109 19.91 9.96 12.11
C ALA A 109 20.90 10.19 10.96
N GLY A 110 21.95 11.00 11.17
CA GLY A 110 23.00 11.22 10.16
C GLY A 110 23.89 10.01 9.85
N ARG A 111 23.80 8.93 10.63
CA ARG A 111 24.52 7.66 10.39
C ARG A 111 23.68 6.62 9.68
N LEU A 112 22.39 6.88 9.48
CA LEU A 112 21.49 5.97 8.78
C LEU A 112 21.63 6.13 7.26
N PRO A 113 21.48 5.04 6.49
CA PRO A 113 21.42 5.14 5.04
C PRO A 113 20.21 5.98 4.64
N GLU A 114 20.41 6.96 3.76
CA GLU A 114 19.33 7.73 3.16
C GLU A 114 18.30 6.78 2.51
N PRO A 115 16.99 6.87 2.80
CA PRO A 115 16.26 7.96 3.47
C PRO A 115 15.91 7.76 4.95
N ALA A 116 16.52 6.78 5.63
CA ALA A 116 16.10 6.40 6.98
C ALA A 116 16.44 7.46 8.05
N GLY A 117 17.39 8.37 7.79
CA GLY A 117 17.75 9.47 8.68
C GLY A 117 16.59 10.44 8.96
N PRO A 118 16.06 11.13 7.94
CA PRO A 118 14.92 12.04 8.10
C PRO A 118 13.66 11.37 8.70
N LEU A 119 13.44 10.09 8.39
CA LEU A 119 12.37 9.30 8.96
C LEU A 119 12.59 9.08 10.46
N ALA A 120 13.76 8.60 10.86
CA ALA A 120 14.09 8.39 12.26
C ALA A 120 14.02 9.69 13.07
N GLU A 121 14.48 10.81 12.52
CA GLU A 121 14.43 12.10 13.20
C GLU A 121 12.98 12.55 13.48
N SER A 122 12.08 12.44 12.49
CA SER A 122 10.68 12.80 12.68
C SER A 122 9.97 11.84 13.64
N VAL A 123 10.25 10.53 13.57
CA VAL A 123 9.74 9.52 14.53
C VAL A 123 10.17 9.89 15.94
N LEU A 124 11.47 10.12 16.10
CA LEU A 124 12.09 10.39 17.39
C LEU A 124 11.55 11.70 17.95
N ARG A 125 11.34 12.76 17.16
CA ARG A 125 10.77 14.04 17.65
C ARG A 125 9.34 13.94 18.20
N GLY A 126 8.68 12.78 18.09
CA GLY A 126 7.29 12.61 18.54
C GLY A 126 6.26 13.24 17.62
N GLU A 127 6.70 13.70 16.43
CA GLU A 127 5.87 14.28 15.38
C GLU A 127 5.08 13.20 14.61
N TRP A 128 5.36 11.92 14.88
CA TRP A 128 4.71 10.74 14.30
C TRP A 128 3.43 10.29 15.01
N LYS A 129 2.86 11.13 15.88
CA LYS A 129 1.54 10.86 16.44
C LYS A 129 0.45 11.38 15.50
N PRO A 130 -0.70 10.70 15.39
CA PRO A 130 -1.88 11.21 14.69
C PRO A 130 -2.55 12.31 15.52
N VAL A 131 -1.81 13.33 15.95
CA VAL A 131 -2.35 14.49 16.67
C VAL A 131 -2.79 15.50 15.61
N MET A 132 -4.08 15.48 15.32
CA MET A 132 -4.81 16.46 14.51
C MET A 132 -4.21 16.74 13.13
N GLN A 133 -4.55 15.89 12.15
CA GLN A 133 -4.76 16.02 10.69
C GLN A 133 -4.16 17.19 9.84
N GLN A 134 -3.40 18.14 10.37
CA GLN A 134 -2.82 19.28 9.64
C GLN A 134 -1.38 19.61 10.07
N ALA A 135 -0.98 19.42 11.33
CA ALA A 135 0.34 19.85 11.80
C ALA A 135 1.43 18.76 11.64
N ALA A 136 1.14 17.51 12.01
CA ALA A 136 2.05 16.37 11.80
C ALA A 136 2.35 16.12 10.32
N ASP A 137 1.36 16.38 9.46
CA ASP A 137 1.47 16.34 8.01
C ASP A 137 2.57 17.28 7.47
N ALA A 138 2.77 18.47 8.04
CA ALA A 138 3.69 19.48 7.50
C ALA A 138 5.18 19.10 7.72
N ALA A 139 5.50 18.56 8.89
CA ALA A 139 6.85 18.10 9.21
C ALA A 139 7.21 16.84 8.39
N ALA A 140 6.29 15.88 8.33
CA ALA A 140 6.44 14.68 7.51
C ALA A 140 6.61 15.04 6.03
N ARG A 141 5.86 16.01 5.51
CA ARG A 141 6.02 16.50 4.13
C ARG A 141 7.42 17.05 3.89
N THR A 142 7.90 17.96 4.74
CA THR A 142 9.25 18.55 4.59
C THR A 142 10.36 17.49 4.58
N ALA A 143 10.24 16.45 5.41
CA ALA A 143 11.21 15.37 5.48
C ALA A 143 11.15 14.42 4.26
N LEU A 144 9.95 14.18 3.71
CA LEU A 144 9.71 13.19 2.66
C LEU A 144 9.72 13.75 1.24
N GLU A 145 9.44 15.05 1.08
CA GLU A 145 9.44 15.75 -0.20
C GLU A 145 10.74 15.56 -1.00
N PRO A 146 11.96 15.69 -0.46
CA PRO A 146 13.19 15.48 -1.26
C PRO A 146 13.29 14.06 -1.85
N LEU A 147 12.68 13.06 -1.21
CA LEU A 147 12.63 11.70 -1.73
C LEU A 147 11.70 11.59 -2.92
N LEU A 148 10.52 12.21 -2.82
CA LEU A 148 9.58 12.30 -3.93
C LEU A 148 10.22 13.01 -5.12
N LEU A 149 10.91 14.13 -4.88
CA LEU A 149 11.60 14.87 -5.94
C LEU A 149 12.68 14.03 -6.62
N ARG A 150 13.48 13.28 -5.86
CA ARG A 150 14.49 12.37 -6.41
C ARG A 150 13.88 11.25 -7.26
N GLU A 151 12.77 10.66 -6.81
CA GLU A 151 12.08 9.62 -7.59
C GLU A 151 11.35 10.21 -8.82
N ALA A 152 10.90 11.46 -8.74
CA ALA A 152 10.31 12.17 -9.88
C ALA A 152 11.34 12.49 -10.97
N GLU A 153 12.55 12.93 -10.60
CA GLU A 153 13.66 13.14 -11.55
C GLU A 153 14.02 11.83 -12.26
N LYS A 154 14.10 10.71 -11.53
CA LYS A 154 14.33 9.38 -12.13
C LYS A 154 13.22 8.97 -13.09
N ALA A 155 11.98 9.37 -12.81
CA ALA A 155 10.83 9.12 -13.68
C ALA A 155 10.79 10.06 -14.90
N GLY A 156 11.69 11.04 -15.00
CA GLY A 156 11.77 12.02 -16.09
C GLY A 156 10.84 13.23 -15.92
N LEU A 157 10.36 13.49 -14.70
CA LEU A 157 9.61 14.71 -14.37
C LEU A 157 10.57 15.83 -13.93
N ASP A 158 10.17 17.07 -14.18
CA ASP A 158 10.84 18.23 -13.62
C ASP A 158 10.48 18.40 -12.14
N ALA A 159 11.48 18.28 -11.26
CA ALA A 159 11.34 18.44 -9.82
C ALA A 159 10.76 19.81 -9.42
N GLY A 160 11.00 20.87 -10.20
CA GLY A 160 10.48 22.21 -9.89
C GLY A 160 8.96 22.31 -9.91
N HIS A 161 8.30 21.36 -10.58
CA HIS A 161 6.85 21.30 -10.76
C HIS A 161 6.18 20.20 -9.91
N VAL A 162 6.95 19.40 -9.17
CA VAL A 162 6.44 18.32 -8.31
C VAL A 162 6.36 18.81 -6.87
N ARG A 163 5.28 18.46 -6.18
CA ARG A 163 5.09 18.77 -4.76
C ARG A 163 4.42 17.62 -4.03
N LEU A 164 4.69 17.53 -2.74
CA LEU A 164 4.04 16.58 -1.86
C LEU A 164 2.79 17.22 -1.21
N ALA A 165 1.62 16.83 -1.69
CA ALA A 165 0.34 17.45 -1.33
C ALA A 165 -0.20 16.97 0.01
N ALA A 166 -0.03 15.70 0.32
CA ALA A 166 -0.39 15.11 1.60
C ALA A 166 0.39 13.83 1.87
N VAL A 167 0.58 13.54 3.16
CA VAL A 167 1.09 12.25 3.63
C VAL A 167 0.27 11.84 4.82
N ARG A 168 -0.21 10.61 4.85
CA ARG A 168 -0.78 9.99 6.05
C ARG A 168 0.11 8.85 6.47
N LEU A 169 0.71 9.00 7.64
CA LEU A 169 1.54 7.99 8.27
C LEU A 169 0.66 6.98 9.03
N PRO A 170 1.10 5.72 9.14
CA PRO A 170 0.41 4.71 9.92
C PRO A 170 0.52 5.00 11.42
N ASP A 171 -0.51 4.63 12.19
CA ASP A 171 -0.49 4.71 13.64
C ASP A 171 0.41 3.60 14.23
N LEU A 172 1.48 4.02 14.88
CA LEU A 172 2.49 3.15 15.46
C LEU A 172 2.07 2.56 16.82
N ASP A 173 1.12 3.21 17.49
CA ASP A 173 0.64 2.84 18.83
C ASP A 173 -0.44 1.76 18.71
N THR A 174 -1.49 2.04 17.94
CA THR A 174 -2.62 1.12 17.75
C THR A 174 -2.23 -0.07 16.86
N ARG A 175 -1.25 0.09 15.96
CA ARG A 175 -0.73 -0.94 15.02
C ARG A 175 -1.82 -1.64 14.18
N GLU A 176 -3.04 -1.12 14.18
CA GLU A 176 -4.13 -1.56 13.35
C GLU A 176 -3.99 -0.89 11.98
N GLN A 177 -3.78 -1.71 10.94
CA GLN A 177 -3.68 -1.28 9.54
C GLN A 177 -2.53 -0.28 9.26
N GLY A 178 -1.30 -0.80 9.26
CA GLY A 178 -0.08 -0.05 8.93
C GLY A 178 0.03 0.34 7.44
N PHE A 179 -0.86 1.20 6.94
CA PHE A 179 -0.78 1.74 5.58
C PHE A 179 -0.24 3.18 5.60
N LEU A 180 0.69 3.44 4.69
CA LEU A 180 1.15 4.76 4.30
C LEU A 180 0.32 5.25 3.10
N LEU A 181 -0.17 6.49 3.16
CA LEU A 181 -0.78 7.16 2.02
C LEU A 181 0.07 8.36 1.64
N LEU A 182 0.42 8.47 0.36
CA LEU A 182 1.19 9.57 -0.18
C LEU A 182 0.41 10.20 -1.34
N GLU A 183 0.24 11.51 -1.32
CA GLU A 183 -0.41 12.27 -2.38
C GLU A 183 0.60 13.22 -3.02
N ALA A 184 0.92 12.96 -4.29
CA ALA A 184 1.84 13.77 -5.08
C ALA A 184 1.06 14.65 -6.07
N GLU A 185 1.55 15.88 -6.23
CA GLU A 185 1.02 16.88 -7.15
C GLU A 185 2.07 17.25 -8.20
N TYR A 186 1.63 17.43 -9.44
CA TYR A 186 2.45 17.94 -10.53
C TYR A 186 1.74 19.08 -11.25
N GLU A 187 2.35 20.26 -11.26
CA GLU A 187 1.87 21.41 -12.03
C GLU A 187 2.37 21.31 -13.47
N PHE A 188 1.49 20.96 -14.40
CA PHE A 188 1.82 20.82 -15.81
C PHE A 188 2.14 22.21 -16.41
N PRO A 189 3.23 22.39 -17.17
CA PRO A 189 3.75 23.70 -17.58
C PRO A 189 2.94 24.40 -18.68
N ILE A 190 1.71 23.96 -18.96
CA ILE A 190 0.80 24.52 -19.96
C ILE A 190 -0.48 24.95 -19.29
N ARG A 191 -0.97 26.14 -19.68
CA ARG A 191 -2.24 26.68 -19.22
C ARG A 191 -3.34 26.32 -20.20
N VAL A 192 -4.54 26.09 -19.67
CA VAL A 192 -5.71 25.77 -20.50
C VAL A 192 -6.06 27.00 -21.36
N PRO A 193 -6.23 26.85 -22.68
CA PRO A 193 -6.63 27.96 -23.52
C PRO A 193 -8.01 28.49 -23.08
N PHE A 194 -8.24 29.79 -23.21
CA PHE A 194 -9.47 30.52 -22.84
C PHE A 194 -9.72 30.74 -21.34
N THR A 195 -9.41 29.77 -20.47
CA THR A 195 -9.58 29.93 -19.01
C THR A 195 -8.31 30.38 -18.30
N ASN A 196 -7.12 30.19 -18.89
CA ASN A 196 -5.81 30.55 -18.31
C ASN A 196 -5.54 29.87 -16.95
N GLU A 197 -6.26 28.79 -16.66
CA GLU A 197 -6.09 27.99 -15.45
C GLU A 197 -4.87 27.07 -15.58
N ARG A 198 -4.26 26.75 -14.43
CA ARG A 198 -3.13 25.83 -14.33
C ARG A 198 -3.67 24.41 -14.25
N LEU A 199 -3.05 23.50 -15.01
CA LEU A 199 -3.40 22.08 -14.98
C LEU A 199 -2.56 21.38 -13.92
N VAL A 200 -3.19 20.91 -12.84
CA VAL A 200 -2.51 20.18 -11.76
C VAL A 200 -2.93 18.72 -11.79
N LEU A 201 -1.96 17.82 -11.92
CA LEU A 201 -2.17 16.38 -11.80
C LEU A 201 -1.99 15.98 -10.33
N ARG A 202 -2.92 15.19 -9.80
CA ARG A 202 -2.84 14.64 -8.43
C ARG A 202 -2.83 13.12 -8.51
N ARG A 203 -1.93 12.47 -7.77
CA ARG A 203 -1.82 11.01 -7.71
C ARG A 203 -1.65 10.55 -6.27
N TRP A 204 -2.36 9.49 -5.90
CA TRP A 204 -2.26 8.86 -4.60
C TRP A 204 -1.56 7.51 -4.73
N ALA A 205 -0.68 7.21 -3.78
CA ALA A 205 -0.03 5.92 -3.60
C ALA A 205 -0.35 5.39 -2.21
N LYS A 206 -0.79 4.13 -2.12
CA LYS A 206 -1.09 3.45 -0.86
C LYS A 206 -0.19 2.23 -0.73
N GLU A 207 0.66 2.21 0.28
CA GLU A 207 1.59 1.11 0.51
C GLU A 207 1.49 0.61 1.95
N ARG A 208 1.69 -0.70 2.17
CA ARG A 208 1.75 -1.25 3.52
C ARG A 208 3.14 -1.01 4.10
N ALA A 209 3.21 -0.28 5.21
CA ALA A 209 4.43 -0.07 5.94
C ALA A 209 4.93 -1.37 6.58
N TRP A 210 6.25 -1.53 6.64
CA TRP A 210 6.86 -2.65 7.34
C TRP A 210 6.83 -2.40 8.85
N ILE A 211 5.70 -2.73 9.47
CA ILE A 211 5.45 -2.59 10.91
C ILE A 211 4.98 -3.95 11.41
N PRO A 212 5.39 -4.38 12.62
CA PRO A 212 4.82 -5.57 13.25
C PRO A 212 3.31 -5.36 13.46
N ASP A 213 2.51 -6.36 13.08
CA ASP A 213 1.07 -6.31 13.30
C ASP A 213 0.76 -6.26 14.81
N ALA A 214 -0.31 -5.53 15.18
CA ALA A 214 -0.78 -5.44 16.58
C ALA A 214 -1.04 -6.82 17.19
N VAL A 215 -1.59 -7.71 16.35
CA VAL A 215 -1.77 -9.11 16.67
C VAL A 215 -0.47 -9.80 16.33
N ALA A 216 0.32 -10.16 17.36
CA ALA A 216 1.41 -11.10 17.18
C ALA A 216 0.85 -12.30 16.41
N ALA A 217 1.49 -12.68 15.30
CA ALA A 217 1.19 -13.95 14.68
C ALA A 217 1.22 -14.99 15.82
N MET A 218 0.14 -15.76 15.99
CA MET A 218 0.06 -16.87 16.95
C MET A 218 0.98 -18.00 16.48
N GLY A 219 2.25 -17.70 16.31
CA GLY A 219 3.32 -18.51 15.77
C GLY A 219 4.59 -18.15 16.52
N GLY A 220 4.84 -18.91 17.58
CA GLY A 220 6.01 -18.76 18.43
C GLY A 220 5.86 -17.63 19.44
N GLY A 221 5.01 -17.84 20.46
CA GLY A 221 5.35 -17.26 21.76
C GLY A 221 6.72 -17.81 22.16
N ASP A 222 7.51 -17.01 22.87
CA ASP A 222 8.70 -17.48 23.56
C ASP A 222 8.31 -18.71 24.39
N VAL A 223 8.59 -19.89 23.83
CA VAL A 223 8.64 -21.13 24.57
C VAL A 223 9.93 -20.99 25.35
N GLU A 224 9.82 -20.52 26.59
CA GLU A 224 10.77 -20.91 27.61
C GLU A 224 11.06 -22.39 27.41
N SER A 225 12.33 -22.71 27.23
CA SER A 225 12.86 -24.05 26.99
C SER A 225 12.39 -25.02 28.07
N GLY A 226 11.17 -25.53 27.92
CA GLY A 226 10.75 -26.82 28.41
C GLY A 226 11.16 -27.83 27.36
N GLU A 227 12.02 -28.75 27.76
CA GLU A 227 12.40 -29.92 26.95
C GLU A 227 11.15 -30.53 26.32
N GLY A 228 11.18 -30.76 25.00
CA GLY A 228 10.04 -31.30 24.24
C GLY A 228 9.63 -30.42 23.06
N THR A 229 10.33 -30.53 21.94
CA THR A 229 9.94 -29.84 20.70
C THR A 229 8.93 -30.69 19.93
N VAL A 230 7.68 -30.22 19.84
CA VAL A 230 6.69 -30.77 18.89
C VAL A 230 6.23 -29.65 17.98
N ARG A 231 6.27 -29.89 16.67
CA ARG A 231 5.86 -28.93 15.65
C ARG A 231 4.97 -29.58 14.61
N ILE A 232 3.78 -29.01 14.43
CA ILE A 232 2.87 -29.42 13.35
C ILE A 232 3.41 -28.84 12.03
N THR A 233 3.60 -29.70 11.02
CA THR A 233 4.15 -29.33 9.71
C THR A 233 3.06 -29.05 8.68
N GLY A 234 1.89 -29.69 8.81
CA GLY A 234 0.77 -29.38 7.93
C GLY A 234 -0.41 -30.34 8.05
N LEU A 235 -1.52 -29.95 7.44
CA LEU A 235 -2.75 -30.75 7.31
C LEU A 235 -3.14 -30.83 5.83
N THR A 236 -3.61 -31.98 5.36
CA THR A 236 -4.02 -32.19 3.97
C THR A 236 -5.30 -33.04 3.92
N PRO A 237 -6.34 -32.64 3.16
CA PRO A 237 -6.46 -31.43 2.33
C PRO A 237 -6.87 -30.17 3.13
N VAL A 238 -6.54 -28.99 2.60
CA VAL A 238 -7.03 -27.68 3.08
C VAL A 238 -7.88 -27.04 1.96
N PRO A 239 -9.17 -26.74 2.19
CA PRO A 239 -9.95 -26.99 3.40
C PRO A 239 -10.30 -28.48 3.58
N ALA A 240 -10.39 -28.91 4.84
CA ALA A 240 -10.88 -30.24 5.18
C ALA A 240 -12.39 -30.34 4.89
N ARG A 241 -12.89 -31.55 4.65
CA ARG A 241 -14.29 -31.75 4.24
C ARG A 241 -15.00 -32.74 5.15
N PRO A 242 -16.26 -32.48 5.55
CA PRO A 242 -17.05 -33.44 6.29
C PRO A 242 -17.18 -34.77 5.53
N GLY A 243 -17.06 -35.89 6.23
CA GLY A 243 -17.14 -37.23 5.65
C GLY A 243 -15.91 -37.65 4.83
N ARG A 244 -14.81 -36.89 4.86
CA ARG A 244 -13.56 -37.21 4.15
C ARG A 244 -12.40 -37.38 5.12
N LYS A 245 -11.36 -38.08 4.66
CA LYS A 245 -10.13 -38.27 5.42
C LYS A 245 -9.29 -36.99 5.41
N ALA A 246 -8.79 -36.59 6.57
CA ALA A 246 -7.78 -35.56 6.75
C ALA A 246 -6.51 -36.20 7.30
N THR A 247 -5.36 -35.73 6.84
CA THR A 247 -4.04 -36.20 7.29
C THR A 247 -3.28 -35.04 7.92
N LEU A 248 -2.84 -35.21 9.16
CA LEU A 248 -1.97 -34.27 9.88
C LEU A 248 -0.55 -34.83 9.92
N THR A 249 0.44 -33.99 9.66
CA THR A 249 1.86 -34.29 9.83
C THR A 249 2.44 -33.42 10.93
N ALA A 250 3.10 -34.03 11.90
CA ALA A 250 3.89 -33.35 12.92
C ALA A 250 5.31 -33.90 12.99
N VAL A 251 6.21 -33.13 13.60
CA VAL A 251 7.59 -33.49 13.90
C VAL A 251 7.81 -33.35 15.40
N ALA A 252 8.42 -34.36 16.01
CA ALA A 252 8.75 -34.48 17.43
C ALA A 252 10.16 -35.06 17.59
N SER A 253 10.65 -35.20 18.83
CA SER A 253 11.89 -35.93 19.10
C SER A 253 11.81 -37.37 18.54
N PRO A 254 12.85 -37.91 17.88
CA PRO A 254 12.85 -39.28 17.39
C PRO A 254 12.54 -40.30 18.49
N GLY A 255 11.57 -41.19 18.28
CA GLY A 255 11.14 -42.16 19.29
C GLY A 255 10.19 -41.65 20.38
N ALA A 256 9.83 -40.36 20.40
CA ALA A 256 8.87 -39.82 21.35
C ALA A 256 7.44 -40.31 21.07
N GLN A 257 6.64 -40.46 22.13
CA GLN A 257 5.21 -40.76 21.99
C GLN A 257 4.44 -39.46 21.85
N VAL A 258 3.72 -39.31 20.75
CA VAL A 258 2.97 -38.10 20.41
C VAL A 258 1.48 -38.45 20.34
N THR A 259 0.64 -37.69 21.02
CA THR A 259 -0.80 -37.86 21.07
C THR A 259 -1.48 -36.74 20.29
N LEU A 260 -2.33 -37.12 19.33
CA LEU A 260 -3.19 -36.19 18.62
C LEU A 260 -4.57 -36.14 19.29
N GLU A 261 -5.04 -34.93 19.60
CA GLU A 261 -6.41 -34.62 19.97
C GLU A 261 -7.00 -33.63 18.97
N VAL A 262 -8.21 -33.88 18.49
CA VAL A 262 -8.92 -32.96 17.58
C VAL A 262 -10.17 -32.47 18.29
N ARG A 263 -10.35 -31.15 18.46
CA ARG A 263 -11.49 -30.59 19.19
C ARG A 263 -12.50 -29.96 18.23
N TYR A 264 -13.72 -30.47 18.30
CA TYR A 264 -14.88 -29.95 17.56
C TYR A 264 -15.88 -29.33 18.54
N LYS A 265 -16.91 -28.65 18.02
CA LYS A 265 -18.03 -28.11 18.84
C LYS A 265 -18.74 -29.19 19.66
N SER A 266 -18.78 -30.43 19.18
CA SER A 266 -19.37 -31.58 19.88
C SER A 266 -18.47 -32.23 20.93
N GLY A 267 -17.26 -31.69 21.17
CA GLY A 267 -16.22 -32.28 22.02
C GLY A 267 -15.06 -32.87 21.21
N SER A 268 -14.11 -33.49 21.92
CA SER A 268 -12.92 -34.11 21.35
C SER A 268 -13.27 -35.30 20.45
N SER A 269 -12.52 -35.48 19.36
CA SER A 269 -12.75 -36.52 18.37
C SER A 269 -12.44 -37.91 18.92
N VAL A 270 -13.47 -38.76 19.02
CA VAL A 270 -13.35 -40.18 19.42
C VAL A 270 -13.13 -41.06 18.17
N SER A 271 -12.19 -40.70 17.31
CA SER A 271 -11.86 -41.47 16.11
C SER A 271 -10.85 -42.57 16.42
N ARG A 272 -11.06 -43.80 15.92
CA ARG A 272 -10.13 -44.95 16.08
C ARG A 272 -8.69 -44.66 15.62
N HIS A 273 -8.48 -43.65 14.76
CA HIS A 273 -7.18 -43.29 14.20
C HIS A 273 -6.63 -41.95 14.72
N VAL A 274 -7.29 -41.37 15.73
CA VAL A 274 -6.80 -40.22 16.51
C VAL A 274 -6.33 -40.79 17.85
N GLY A 275 -5.07 -40.58 18.20
CA GLY A 275 -4.47 -41.19 19.40
C GLY A 275 -2.95 -41.14 19.40
N THR A 276 -2.33 -41.83 20.34
CA THR A 276 -0.88 -41.83 20.54
C THR A 276 -0.16 -42.65 19.46
N LYS A 277 0.88 -42.06 18.86
CA LYS A 277 1.80 -42.68 17.90
C LYS A 277 3.24 -42.34 18.27
N THR A 278 4.16 -43.26 18.00
CA THR A 278 5.59 -43.04 18.20
C THR A 278 6.22 -42.38 16.97
N ALA A 279 7.08 -41.37 17.20
CA ALA A 279 7.85 -40.71 16.15
C ALA A 279 8.89 -41.64 15.52
N ASP A 280 9.02 -41.57 14.19
CA ASP A 280 10.00 -42.35 13.44
C ASP A 280 11.45 -41.89 13.72
N SER A 281 12.44 -42.54 13.08
CA SER A 281 13.86 -42.20 13.23
C SER A 281 14.20 -40.78 12.76
N LEU A 282 13.31 -40.11 12.02
CA LEU A 282 13.43 -38.74 11.56
C LEU A 282 12.54 -37.77 12.38
N GLY A 283 11.90 -38.26 13.45
CA GLY A 283 11.01 -37.49 14.30
C GLY A 283 9.63 -37.21 13.71
N ARG A 284 9.26 -37.80 12.57
CA ARG A 284 7.98 -37.52 11.90
C ARG A 284 6.87 -38.44 12.40
N VAL A 285 5.67 -37.87 12.55
CA VAL A 285 4.44 -38.59 12.85
C VAL A 285 3.31 -38.10 11.95
N ASP A 286 2.54 -39.03 11.41
CA ASP A 286 1.36 -38.76 10.59
C ASP A 286 0.10 -39.40 11.20
N TRP A 287 -1.02 -38.68 11.17
CA TRP A 287 -2.33 -39.23 11.52
C TRP A 287 -3.32 -39.00 10.41
N THR A 288 -4.04 -40.04 10.01
CA THR A 288 -5.15 -39.93 9.08
C THR A 288 -6.45 -40.31 9.79
N TRP A 289 -7.38 -39.37 9.90
CA TRP A 289 -8.69 -39.61 10.49
C TRP A 289 -9.82 -39.21 9.56
N LEU A 290 -11.01 -39.75 9.81
CA LEU A 290 -12.23 -39.38 9.10
C LEU A 290 -12.87 -38.18 9.83
N VAL A 291 -13.03 -37.07 9.12
CA VAL A 291 -13.81 -35.92 9.63
C VAL A 291 -15.29 -36.33 9.63
N SER A 292 -15.97 -36.17 10.77
CA SER A 292 -17.39 -36.56 10.88
C SER A 292 -18.25 -35.87 9.82
N GLY A 293 -19.22 -36.59 9.24
CA GLY A 293 -20.13 -36.05 8.23
C GLY A 293 -21.02 -34.91 8.75
N ASN A 294 -21.24 -34.87 10.07
CA ASN A 294 -22.05 -33.85 10.74
C ASN A 294 -21.22 -32.64 11.22
N THR A 295 -19.91 -32.59 10.93
CA THR A 295 -19.07 -31.46 11.32
C THR A 295 -19.57 -30.17 10.65
N THR A 296 -19.84 -29.15 11.45
CA THR A 296 -20.26 -27.84 10.96
C THR A 296 -19.11 -27.18 10.19
N PRO A 297 -19.35 -26.52 9.05
CA PRO A 297 -18.35 -25.68 8.42
C PRO A 297 -17.84 -24.61 9.38
N GLY A 298 -16.54 -24.35 9.38
CA GLY A 298 -15.91 -23.43 10.33
C GLY A 298 -14.47 -23.80 10.66
N ILE A 299 -13.90 -23.09 11.63
CA ILE A 299 -12.54 -23.28 12.10
C ILE A 299 -12.56 -24.20 13.33
N TRP A 300 -11.73 -25.23 13.31
CA TRP A 300 -11.57 -26.22 14.38
C TRP A 300 -10.10 -26.32 14.78
N GLU A 301 -9.80 -26.89 15.95
CA GLU A 301 -8.44 -26.99 16.47
C GLU A 301 -7.95 -28.43 16.53
N VAL A 302 -6.68 -28.64 16.17
CA VAL A 302 -5.93 -29.85 16.50
C VAL A 302 -4.87 -29.51 17.54
N ILE A 303 -4.74 -30.38 18.54
CA ILE A 303 -3.77 -30.28 19.62
C ILE A 303 -2.90 -31.54 19.56
N VAL A 304 -1.59 -31.36 19.59
CA VAL A 304 -0.62 -32.44 19.54
C VAL A 304 0.25 -32.34 20.78
N THR A 305 0.25 -33.37 21.62
CA THR A 305 1.02 -33.42 22.86
C THR A 305 2.09 -34.51 22.80
N SER A 306 3.33 -34.18 23.14
CA SER A 306 4.44 -35.13 23.30
C SER A 306 4.47 -35.68 24.71
N SER A 307 4.95 -36.91 24.87
CA SER A 307 5.42 -37.46 26.15
C SER A 307 6.49 -36.60 26.80
N ASP A 308 7.26 -35.90 25.97
CA ASP A 308 8.40 -35.08 26.41
C ASP A 308 7.94 -33.73 26.98
N GLY A 309 6.64 -33.39 26.97
CA GLY A 309 6.10 -32.13 27.50
C GLY A 309 5.77 -31.07 26.44
N GLY A 310 6.20 -31.28 25.19
CA GLY A 310 5.88 -30.39 24.07
C GLY A 310 4.41 -30.42 23.67
N SER A 311 3.79 -29.27 23.47
CA SER A 311 2.41 -29.17 22.94
C SER A 311 2.35 -28.20 21.77
N ALA A 312 1.67 -28.59 20.70
CA ALA A 312 1.46 -27.78 19.51
C ALA A 312 -0.02 -27.76 19.12
N THR A 313 -0.55 -26.57 18.85
CA THR A 313 -1.95 -26.37 18.46
C THR A 313 -2.02 -25.72 17.07
N MET A 314 -2.90 -26.21 16.21
CA MET A 314 -3.13 -25.63 14.88
C MET A 314 -4.63 -25.54 14.55
N PRO A 315 -5.13 -24.37 14.14
CA PRO A 315 -6.47 -24.26 13.60
C PRO A 315 -6.54 -24.84 12.17
N PHE A 316 -7.65 -25.47 11.81
CA PHE A 316 -7.90 -25.94 10.45
C PHE A 316 -9.34 -25.63 10.02
N HIS A 317 -9.49 -25.31 8.73
CA HIS A 317 -10.78 -24.94 8.14
C HIS A 317 -11.52 -26.15 7.59
N VAL A 318 -12.82 -26.25 7.88
CA VAL A 318 -13.73 -27.25 7.30
C VAL A 318 -14.79 -26.57 6.46
N GLU A 319 -14.94 -27.00 5.21
CA GLU A 319 -15.96 -26.51 4.28
C GLU A 319 -16.83 -27.64 3.72
N LYS A 320 -18.12 -27.36 3.51
CA LYS A 320 -19.00 -28.21 2.70
C LYS A 320 -18.75 -27.91 1.22
N LYS A 321 -18.90 -28.92 0.36
CA LYS A 321 -18.88 -28.72 -1.08
C LYS A 321 -20.05 -27.78 -1.46
N PRO A 322 -19.88 -26.85 -2.41
CA PRO A 322 -21.01 -26.23 -3.08
C PRO A 322 -21.90 -27.29 -3.76
#